data_AF-A0A3A6Q369-F1
#
_entry.id   AF-A0A3A6Q369-F1
#
_cell.length_a   1.000
_cell.length_b   1.000
_cell.length_c   1.000
_cell.angle_alpha   90.00
_cell.angle_beta   90.00
_cell.angle_gamma   90.00
#
_symmetry.space_group_name_H-M   'P 1'
#
loop_
_entity.id
_entity.type
_entity.pdbx_description
1 polymer ?
#
loop_
_entity_poly.entity_id
_entity_poly.type
_entity_poly.pdbx_seq_one_letter_code
_entity_poly.pdbx_strand_id
1 'polypeptide(L)'
;MIGPCGDGPGSGGGDTVAPSAPSGLVSTAATSSSISLSWGASTDNVGVTGYIVYYGASSVNVTGTTAAISGLSPNTSYTFTVKARDAAGNLSAASNALQVSTTEGTAGPTSWVTQKSYVAGDTVTYAGKTYLCLQPHTSLTGWEPPNVPALWRLQ
;
A
#
# COMPACT_ATOMS: atom_id res chain seq x y z
N MET A 1 61.52 -33.49 11.79
CA MET A 1 60.81 -32.35 12.40
C MET A 1 59.70 -31.92 11.44
N ILE A 2 58.48 -31.80 11.98
CA ILE A 2 57.30 -31.04 11.53
C ILE A 2 56.58 -31.41 10.20
N GLY A 3 55.43 -32.08 10.32
CA GLY A 3 54.15 -31.49 9.86
C GLY A 3 53.44 -30.85 11.08
N PRO A 4 52.33 -30.09 10.96
CA PRO A 4 51.28 -30.17 9.93
C PRO A 4 50.68 -28.82 9.46
N CYS A 5 49.63 -28.92 8.62
CA CYS A 5 48.50 -28.01 8.35
C CYS A 5 48.68 -26.48 8.49
N GLY A 6 48.47 -25.79 7.37
CA GLY A 6 48.00 -24.41 7.35
C GLY A 6 46.81 -24.32 6.42
N ASP A 7 45.62 -24.54 6.99
CA ASP A 7 44.32 -24.24 6.42
C ASP A 7 44.33 -22.85 5.76
N GLY A 8 44.20 -22.79 4.43
CA GLY A 8 43.82 -21.56 3.77
C GLY A 8 42.39 -21.23 4.22
N PRO A 9 42.11 -20.03 4.75
CA PRO A 9 40.75 -19.69 5.15
C PRO A 9 39.86 -19.74 3.92
N GLY A 10 38.84 -20.58 3.96
CA GLY A 10 37.77 -20.61 2.99
C GLY A 10 37.09 -19.23 2.88
N SER A 11 36.77 -18.88 1.64
CA SER A 11 35.73 -17.93 1.20
C SER A 11 35.39 -16.78 2.15
N GLY A 12 36.07 -15.65 1.99
CA GLY A 12 35.73 -14.38 2.67
C GLY A 12 35.37 -13.23 1.71
N GLY A 13 35.14 -13.51 0.42
CA GLY A 13 34.74 -12.50 -0.55
C GLY A 13 33.25 -12.21 -0.46
N GLY A 14 32.82 -11.44 0.54
CA GLY A 14 31.48 -10.86 0.52
C GLY A 14 31.30 -10.00 -0.72
N ASP A 15 30.13 -10.09 -1.35
CA ASP A 15 29.79 -9.26 -2.51
C ASP A 15 29.74 -7.78 -2.12
N THR A 16 30.50 -6.95 -2.81
CA THR A 16 30.63 -5.51 -2.54
C THR A 16 29.99 -4.64 -3.60
N VAL A 17 29.44 -5.26 -4.64
CA VAL A 17 28.80 -4.55 -5.75
C VAL A 17 27.34 -4.36 -5.40
N ALA A 18 26.84 -3.14 -5.58
CA ALA A 18 25.45 -2.84 -5.36
C ALA A 18 24.61 -3.21 -6.61
N PRO A 19 23.37 -3.69 -6.43
CA PRO A 19 22.47 -3.97 -7.53
C PRO A 19 22.16 -2.72 -8.37
N SER A 20 21.73 -2.93 -9.61
CA SER A 20 21.19 -1.86 -10.45
C SER A 20 19.89 -1.28 -9.89
N ALA A 21 19.61 -0.01 -10.16
CA ALA A 21 18.40 0.64 -9.69
C ALA A 21 17.15 0.04 -10.36
N PRO A 22 16.06 -0.20 -9.62
CA PRO A 22 14.79 -0.62 -10.20
C PRO A 22 14.28 0.44 -11.18
N SER A 23 13.74 0.00 -12.32
CA SER A 23 13.21 0.89 -13.37
C SER A 23 11.70 0.76 -13.51
N GLY A 24 11.04 1.72 -14.16
CA GLY A 24 9.61 1.60 -14.49
C GLY A 24 8.66 1.44 -13.30
N LEU A 25 8.95 2.08 -12.15
CA LEU A 25 8.01 2.11 -11.03
C LEU A 25 6.70 2.77 -11.46
N VAL A 26 5.60 2.04 -11.30
CA VAL A 26 4.24 2.45 -11.64
C VAL A 26 3.24 1.97 -10.58
N SER A 27 2.12 2.68 -10.47
CA SER A 27 0.97 2.26 -9.66
C SER A 27 0.01 1.47 -10.53
N THR A 28 -0.39 0.29 -10.06
CA THR A 28 -1.33 -0.59 -10.75
C THR A 28 -2.75 -0.45 -10.19
N ALA A 29 -2.89 -0.06 -8.92
CA ALA A 29 -4.17 0.22 -8.29
C ALA A 29 -4.01 1.18 -7.10
N ALA A 30 -5.02 2.01 -6.86
CA ALA A 30 -5.11 2.86 -5.68
C ALA A 30 -6.52 2.78 -5.11
N THR A 31 -6.62 2.60 -3.80
CA THR A 31 -7.85 2.66 -3.02
C THR A 31 -7.76 3.80 -2.02
N SER A 32 -8.75 3.92 -1.14
CA SER A 32 -8.76 4.89 -0.05
C SER A 32 -7.75 4.60 1.06
N SER A 33 -7.21 3.39 1.12
CA SER A 33 -6.29 2.98 2.19
C SER A 33 -5.16 2.06 1.75
N SER A 34 -5.05 1.80 0.45
CA SER A 34 -4.00 0.96 -0.10
C SER A 34 -3.57 1.37 -1.50
N ILE A 35 -2.28 1.22 -1.82
CA ILE A 35 -1.71 1.47 -3.15
C ILE A 35 -0.90 0.24 -3.57
N SER A 36 -1.16 -0.25 -4.79
CA SER A 36 -0.44 -1.37 -5.42
C SER A 36 0.55 -0.83 -6.45
N LEU A 37 1.77 -1.35 -6.40
CA LEU A 37 2.91 -0.89 -7.17
C LEU A 37 3.54 -2.05 -7.94
N SER A 38 4.13 -1.73 -9.09
CA SER A 38 4.93 -2.64 -9.90
C SER A 38 6.15 -1.92 -10.45
N TRP A 39 7.26 -2.63 -10.61
CA TRP A 39 8.49 -2.10 -11.20
C TRP A 39 9.25 -3.19 -11.96
N GLY A 40 10.24 -2.78 -12.76
CA GLY A 40 11.17 -3.66 -13.44
C GLY A 40 12.23 -4.21 -12.50
N ALA A 41 12.60 -5.47 -12.70
CA ALA A 41 13.61 -6.15 -11.89
C ALA A 41 15.00 -5.50 -12.02
N SER A 42 15.72 -5.48 -10.91
CA SER A 42 17.13 -5.12 -10.83
C SER A 42 18.03 -6.33 -11.14
N THR A 43 19.25 -6.05 -11.53
CA THR A 43 20.30 -7.02 -11.84
C THR A 43 21.53 -6.77 -10.97
N ASP A 44 22.25 -7.84 -10.65
CA ASP A 44 23.45 -7.81 -9.82
C ASP A 44 24.37 -9.01 -10.20
N ASN A 45 25.66 -8.97 -9.84
CA ASN A 45 26.61 -10.05 -10.14
C ASN A 45 26.43 -11.30 -9.26
N VAL A 46 25.92 -11.17 -8.03
CA VAL A 46 25.59 -12.31 -7.15
C VAL A 46 24.08 -12.52 -7.06
N GLY A 47 23.32 -11.44 -7.15
CA GLY A 47 21.88 -11.49 -7.33
C GLY A 47 21.10 -10.68 -6.30
N VAL A 48 19.90 -10.30 -6.70
CA VAL A 48 18.99 -9.47 -5.88
C VAL A 48 18.15 -10.38 -4.98
N THR A 49 18.20 -10.14 -3.66
CA THR A 49 17.40 -10.90 -2.66
C THR A 49 16.08 -10.21 -2.32
N GLY A 50 15.90 -8.97 -2.74
CA GLY A 50 14.60 -8.31 -2.76
C GLY A 50 14.69 -6.81 -2.95
N TYR A 51 13.62 -6.13 -2.55
CA TYR A 51 13.45 -4.70 -2.73
C TYR A 51 12.92 -4.05 -1.45
N ILE A 52 13.26 -2.78 -1.28
CA ILE A 52 12.76 -1.90 -0.22
C ILE A 52 11.94 -0.82 -0.90
N VAL A 53 10.65 -0.78 -0.62
CA VAL A 53 9.73 0.24 -1.10
C VAL A 53 9.60 1.29 -0.02
N TYR A 54 10.01 2.52 -0.32
CA TYR A 54 9.87 3.67 0.56
C TYR A 54 8.62 4.45 0.17
N TYR A 55 7.84 4.87 1.16
CA TYR A 55 6.64 5.69 1.01
C TYR A 55 6.63 6.78 2.07
N GLY A 56 6.99 8.01 1.68
CA GLY A 56 7.26 9.08 2.63
C GLY A 56 8.39 8.72 3.60
N ALA A 57 8.11 8.70 4.91
CA ALA A 57 9.07 8.35 5.96
C ALA A 57 9.10 6.84 6.31
N SER A 58 8.20 6.06 5.73
CA SER A 58 8.06 4.62 6.02
C SER A 58 8.62 3.76 4.89
N SER A 59 8.87 2.49 5.17
CA SER A 59 9.31 1.53 4.16
C SER A 59 8.80 0.12 4.42
N VAL A 60 8.71 -0.68 3.36
CA VAL A 60 8.39 -2.10 3.42
C VAL A 60 9.39 -2.90 2.60
N ASN A 61 9.70 -4.10 3.08
CA ASN A 61 10.58 -5.04 2.39
C ASN A 61 9.73 -6.04 1.61
N VAL A 62 10.06 -6.24 0.33
CA VAL A 62 9.46 -7.26 -0.52
C VAL A 62 10.54 -8.08 -1.21
N THR A 63 10.17 -9.24 -1.73
CA THR A 63 11.07 -10.13 -2.49
C THR A 63 10.74 -10.15 -3.98
N GLY A 64 9.51 -9.80 -4.36
CA GLY A 64 9.08 -9.66 -5.75
C GLY A 64 9.23 -8.23 -6.28
N THR A 65 8.83 -8.04 -7.54
CA THR A 65 8.81 -6.75 -8.23
C THR A 65 7.46 -6.02 -8.13
N THR A 66 6.65 -6.42 -7.14
CA THR A 66 5.35 -5.83 -6.84
C THR A 66 5.21 -5.65 -5.34
N ALA A 67 4.45 -4.64 -4.93
CA ALA A 67 4.10 -4.41 -3.53
C ALA A 67 2.69 -3.84 -3.40
N ALA A 68 2.00 -4.21 -2.33
CA ALA A 68 0.78 -3.56 -1.90
C ALA A 68 1.04 -2.87 -0.55
N ILE A 69 0.92 -1.55 -0.52
CA ILE A 69 1.07 -0.73 0.67
C ILE A 69 -0.31 -0.45 1.22
N SER A 70 -0.62 -0.97 2.40
CA SER A 70 -1.92 -0.81 3.07
C SER A 70 -1.79 0.07 4.32
N GLY A 71 -2.91 0.51 4.87
CA GLY A 71 -2.93 1.38 6.05
C GLY A 71 -2.61 2.84 5.73
N LEU A 72 -2.84 3.25 4.49
CA LEU A 72 -2.69 4.64 4.06
C LEU A 72 -3.93 5.46 4.44
N SER A 73 -3.73 6.76 4.61
CA SER A 73 -4.82 7.71 4.85
C SER A 73 -5.54 8.03 3.54
N PRO A 74 -6.88 8.09 3.54
CA PRO A 74 -7.66 8.47 2.35
C PRO A 74 -7.36 9.90 1.88
N ASN A 75 -7.60 10.14 0.59
CA ASN A 75 -7.38 11.42 -0.08
C ASN A 75 -6.00 12.05 0.21
N THR A 76 -4.97 11.23 0.41
CA THR A 76 -3.62 11.67 0.75
C THR A 76 -2.64 11.30 -0.37
N SER A 77 -1.76 12.24 -0.72
CA SER A 77 -0.70 12.03 -1.71
C SER A 77 0.53 11.40 -1.06
N TYR A 78 1.01 10.29 -1.63
CA TYR A 78 2.20 9.58 -1.19
C TYR A 78 3.25 9.52 -2.30
N THR A 79 4.52 9.69 -1.94
CA THR A 79 5.66 9.53 -2.85
C THR A 79 6.34 8.21 -2.59
N PHE A 80 6.41 7.38 -3.63
CA PHE A 80 7.00 6.05 -3.62
C PHE A 80 8.34 6.02 -4.35
N THR A 81 9.32 5.33 -3.77
CA THR A 81 10.58 4.97 -4.42
C THR A 81 10.97 3.56 -4.05
N VAL A 82 11.73 2.87 -4.90
CA VAL A 82 12.16 1.48 -4.66
C VAL A 82 13.68 1.38 -4.77
N LYS A 83 14.29 0.62 -3.87
CA LYS A 83 15.69 0.21 -3.95
C LYS A 83 15.79 -1.31 -3.95
N ALA A 84 16.72 -1.88 -4.71
CA ALA A 84 17.06 -3.29 -4.65
C ALA A 84 18.08 -3.54 -3.53
N ARG A 85 18.03 -4.74 -2.95
CA ARG A 85 19.00 -5.26 -1.97
C ARG A 85 19.52 -6.62 -2.41
N ASP A 86 20.81 -6.88 -2.18
CA ASP A 86 21.42 -8.19 -2.40
C ASP A 86 21.53 -9.02 -1.10
N ALA A 87 22.22 -10.16 -1.15
CA ALA A 87 22.43 -11.05 -0.01
C ALA A 87 23.50 -10.55 0.98
N ALA A 88 24.44 -9.73 0.49
CA ALA A 88 25.50 -9.11 1.29
C ALA A 88 25.03 -7.83 2.01
N GLY A 89 23.87 -7.29 1.63
CA GLY A 89 23.25 -6.11 2.20
C GLY A 89 23.53 -4.82 1.43
N ASN A 90 24.10 -4.85 0.23
CA ASN A 90 24.27 -3.62 -0.55
C ASN A 90 22.92 -3.18 -1.12
N LEU A 91 22.74 -1.85 -1.19
CA LEU A 91 21.52 -1.22 -1.68
C LEU A 91 21.78 -0.46 -2.98
N SER A 92 20.88 -0.61 -3.94
CA SER A 92 20.93 0.15 -5.18
C SER A 92 20.63 1.65 -4.97
N ALA A 93 20.90 2.45 -6.00
CA ALA A 93 20.25 3.75 -6.13
C ALA A 93 18.72 3.60 -6.18
N ALA A 94 17.99 4.66 -5.83
CA ALA A 94 16.54 4.66 -5.87
C ALA A 94 16.01 4.65 -7.32
N SER A 95 14.84 4.06 -7.52
CA SER A 95 14.05 4.17 -8.74
C SER A 95 13.61 5.60 -9.03
N ASN A 96 12.84 5.80 -10.11
CA ASN A 96 12.05 7.01 -10.28
C ASN A 96 11.13 7.23 -9.06
N ALA A 97 10.88 8.49 -8.71
CA ALA A 97 9.91 8.86 -7.69
C ALA A 97 8.51 8.90 -8.29
N LEU A 98 7.60 8.10 -7.75
CA LEU A 98 6.23 8.00 -8.19
C LEU A 98 5.30 8.62 -7.15
N GLN A 99 4.57 9.66 -7.51
CA GLN A 99 3.55 10.25 -6.65
C GLN A 99 2.17 9.66 -6.98
N VAL A 100 1.48 9.13 -5.97
CA VAL A 100 0.14 8.54 -6.11
C VAL A 100 -0.72 9.00 -4.94
N SER A 101 -1.92 9.46 -5.25
CA SER A 101 -2.93 9.78 -4.24
C SER A 101 -3.84 8.59 -4.01
N THR A 102 -4.10 8.26 -2.74
CA THR A 102 -5.20 7.37 -2.38
C THR A 102 -6.52 8.02 -2.77
N THR A 103 -7.52 7.22 -3.12
CA THR A 103 -8.86 7.75 -3.41
C THR A 103 -9.50 8.32 -2.15
N GLU A 104 -10.62 9.04 -2.31
CA GLU A 104 -11.42 9.42 -1.17
C GLU A 104 -11.89 8.19 -0.39
N GLY A 105 -11.85 8.30 0.95
CA GLY A 105 -12.36 7.29 1.85
C GLY A 105 -13.86 7.40 1.89
N THR A 106 -14.56 6.60 1.10
CA THR A 106 -15.95 6.30 1.42
C THR A 106 -15.92 5.51 2.73
N ALA A 107 -16.32 6.14 3.83
CA ALA A 107 -16.56 5.40 5.07
C ALA A 107 -17.51 4.25 4.70
N GLY A 108 -17.08 3.01 4.96
CA GLY A 108 -17.94 1.84 4.73
C GLY A 108 -19.28 2.01 5.47
N PRO A 109 -20.30 1.19 5.15
CA PRO A 109 -21.65 1.47 5.56
C PRO A 109 -21.78 1.43 7.09
N THR A 110 -21.82 2.60 7.72
CA THR A 110 -21.96 2.72 9.18
C THR A 110 -23.36 2.28 9.59
N SER A 111 -23.55 1.66 10.76
CA SER A 111 -24.92 1.40 11.23
C SER A 111 -25.75 2.69 11.20
N TRP A 112 -26.98 2.63 10.73
CA TRP A 112 -27.86 3.80 10.76
C TRP A 112 -28.10 4.21 12.22
N VAL A 113 -27.99 5.51 12.49
CA VAL A 113 -28.11 6.14 13.81
C VAL A 113 -29.10 7.29 13.69
N THR A 114 -29.98 7.44 14.67
CA THR A 114 -30.90 8.59 14.81
C THR A 114 -30.16 9.85 15.23
N GLN A 115 -30.63 11.03 14.79
CA GLN A 115 -30.03 12.33 15.08
C GLN A 115 -28.60 12.51 14.56
N LYS A 116 -28.19 11.67 13.60
CA LYS A 116 -26.90 11.79 12.92
C LYS A 116 -27.09 12.55 11.61
N SER A 117 -26.20 13.48 11.33
CA SER A 117 -26.14 14.13 10.02
C SER A 117 -25.44 13.21 9.03
N TYR A 118 -26.11 12.97 7.90
CA TYR A 118 -25.62 12.21 6.77
C TYR A 118 -25.49 13.12 5.57
N VAL A 119 -24.41 12.95 4.79
CA VAL A 119 -24.20 13.66 3.52
C VAL A 119 -24.56 12.74 2.35
N ALA A 120 -24.87 13.32 1.19
CA ALA A 120 -25.11 12.53 -0.01
C ALA A 120 -23.83 11.73 -0.36
N GLY A 121 -23.99 10.43 -0.61
CA GLY A 121 -22.87 9.52 -0.83
C GLY A 121 -22.49 8.67 0.39
N ASP A 122 -22.95 9.04 1.61
CA ASP A 122 -22.78 8.19 2.78
C ASP A 122 -23.51 6.86 2.59
N THR A 123 -22.88 5.77 3.00
CA THR A 123 -23.55 4.48 3.08
C THR A 123 -23.84 4.13 4.54
N VAL A 124 -25.01 3.53 4.79
CA VAL A 124 -25.41 3.07 6.11
C VAL A 124 -25.96 1.65 6.08
N THR A 125 -25.81 0.92 7.17
CA THR A 125 -26.40 -0.41 7.34
C THR A 125 -27.60 -0.34 8.27
N TYR A 126 -28.77 -0.81 7.84
CA TYR A 126 -29.97 -0.95 8.66
C TYR A 126 -30.61 -2.32 8.41
N ALA A 127 -30.90 -3.07 9.48
CA ALA A 127 -31.46 -4.43 9.41
C ALA A 127 -30.72 -5.38 8.43
N GLY A 128 -29.38 -5.28 8.37
CA GLY A 128 -28.53 -6.11 7.50
C GLY A 128 -28.51 -5.69 6.02
N LYS A 129 -29.17 -4.59 5.66
CA LYS A 129 -29.17 -4.02 4.31
C LYS A 129 -28.37 -2.74 4.26
N THR A 130 -27.67 -2.51 3.15
CA THR A 130 -26.90 -1.29 2.91
C THR A 130 -27.74 -0.28 2.14
N TYR A 131 -27.77 0.96 2.62
CA TYR A 131 -28.50 2.06 2.02
C TYR A 131 -27.53 3.21 1.74
N LEU A 132 -27.66 3.83 0.57
CA LEU A 132 -26.95 5.03 0.16
C LEU A 132 -27.80 6.27 0.46
N CYS A 133 -27.23 7.23 1.17
CA CYS A 133 -27.81 8.54 1.40
C CYS A 133 -27.81 9.33 0.08
N LEU A 134 -28.99 9.72 -0.39
CA LEU A 134 -29.18 10.45 -1.64
C LEU A 134 -29.14 11.97 -1.45
N GLN A 135 -29.57 12.45 -0.29
CA GLN A 135 -29.66 13.88 0.01
C GLN A 135 -29.10 14.17 1.40
N PRO A 136 -28.34 15.26 1.59
CA PRO A 136 -27.82 15.60 2.91
C PRO A 136 -28.98 15.93 3.88
N HIS A 137 -29.02 15.26 5.03
CA HIS A 137 -30.06 15.44 6.05
C HIS A 137 -29.60 14.99 7.44
N THR A 138 -30.31 15.42 8.48
CA THR A 138 -30.15 14.85 9.84
C THR A 138 -31.24 13.81 10.06
N SER A 139 -30.86 12.57 10.34
CA SER A 139 -31.81 11.47 10.55
C SER A 139 -32.68 11.71 11.79
N LEU A 140 -33.93 11.30 11.73
CA LEU A 140 -34.87 11.35 12.85
C LEU A 140 -35.48 9.96 13.08
N THR A 141 -36.06 9.75 14.26
CA THR A 141 -36.90 8.59 14.51
C THR A 141 -38.07 8.58 13.53
N GLY A 142 -38.31 7.47 12.84
CA GLY A 142 -39.29 7.39 11.75
C GLY A 142 -38.71 7.67 10.36
N TRP A 143 -37.45 8.13 10.26
CA TRP A 143 -36.73 8.34 9.00
C TRP A 143 -35.71 7.21 8.74
N GLU A 144 -36.05 5.99 9.15
CA GLU A 144 -35.25 4.82 8.87
C GLU A 144 -35.15 4.61 7.35
N PRO A 145 -34.03 4.09 6.84
CA PRO A 145 -33.81 3.94 5.40
C PRO A 145 -34.94 3.27 4.60
N PRO A 146 -35.64 2.21 5.08
CA PRO A 146 -36.77 1.64 4.35
C PRO A 146 -38.02 2.53 4.31
N ASN A 147 -38.17 3.46 5.26
CA ASN A 147 -39.39 4.27 5.41
C ASN A 147 -39.36 5.54 4.55
N VAL A 148 -38.17 6.00 4.17
CA VAL A 148 -37.93 7.27 3.46
C VAL A 148 -37.07 7.06 2.21
N PRO A 149 -37.62 6.44 1.13
CA PRO A 149 -36.87 6.13 -0.09
C PRO A 149 -36.41 7.37 -0.89
N ALA A 150 -36.96 8.55 -0.58
CA ALA A 150 -36.48 9.82 -1.13
C ALA A 150 -35.09 10.21 -0.61
N LEU A 151 -34.77 9.80 0.63
CA LEU A 151 -33.50 10.12 1.30
C LEU A 151 -32.50 8.96 1.18
N TRP A 152 -32.99 7.72 1.07
CA TRP A 152 -32.16 6.51 1.09
C TRP A 152 -32.45 5.59 -0.09
N ARG A 153 -31.39 5.05 -0.69
CA ARG A 153 -31.47 4.05 -1.75
C ARG A 153 -30.86 2.73 -1.32
N LEU A 154 -31.60 1.64 -1.40
CA LEU A 154 -31.06 0.29 -1.18
C LEU A 154 -29.94 0.01 -2.21
N GLN A 155 -28.84 -0.55 -1.75
CA GLN A 155 -27.75 -1.07 -2.58
C GLN A 155 -27.81 -2.59 -2.67
#